data_AF-A0AAU9U9Y6-F1
#
_entry.id   AF-A0AAU9U9Y6-F1
#
_cell.length_a   1.000
_cell.length_b   1.000
_cell.length_c   1.000
_cell.angle_alpha   90.00
_cell.angle_beta   90.00
_cell.angle_gamma   90.00
#
_symmetry.space_group_name_H-M   'P 1'
#
loop_
_entity.id
_entity.type
_entity.pdbx_description
1 polymer ?
#
loop_
_entity_poly.entity_id
_entity_poly.type
_entity_poly.pdbx_seq_one_letter_code
_entity_poly.pdbx_strand_id
1 'polypeptide(L)'
;MASLSPCNVLQANLHHSITATAQLRRWLELNSTALALIQEPWVRQGRICGLPNTGGKLIQYTGPESPRSCIFITNNLLAQPLTEFFSRDICAITLLDTTTHQPKMAVASVYMPDEDSPPPEDLAKLVSHCENTKLELLVATDCNGYHPLWGMQFSNERGRQLVEYLLLSLEGAKLLSTSPWQQKECQTIYPTGMCRGKLPAQTTDGYPSTLR
;
A
#
# COMPACT_ATOMS: atom_id res chain seq x y z
N MET A 1 25.48 1.25 11.77
CA MET A 1 24.11 0.91 11.36
C MET A 1 23.67 2.00 10.41
N ALA A 2 23.45 1.70 9.13
CA ALA A 2 23.01 2.71 8.17
C ALA A 2 21.58 3.15 8.54
N SER A 3 21.43 4.39 9.01
CA SER A 3 20.11 4.98 9.23
C SER A 3 19.45 5.15 7.87
N LEU A 4 18.22 4.64 7.74
CA LEU A 4 17.39 4.93 6.59
C LEU A 4 17.22 6.44 6.46
N SER A 5 17.40 6.98 5.27
CA SER A 5 16.79 8.27 4.93
C SER A 5 15.28 8.11 5.20
N PRO A 6 14.65 8.99 6.01
CA PRO A 6 13.24 8.86 6.31
C PRO A 6 12.44 8.86 5.01
N CYS A 7 11.71 7.77 4.77
CA CYS A 7 10.85 7.59 3.61
C CYS A 7 9.41 7.84 4.03
N ASN A 8 8.78 8.84 3.43
CA ASN A 8 7.37 9.13 3.66
C ASN A 8 6.55 8.22 2.76
N VAL A 9 5.79 7.30 3.36
CA VAL A 9 4.89 6.40 2.65
C VAL A 9 3.46 6.90 2.80
N LEU A 10 2.75 7.00 1.67
CA LEU A 10 1.32 7.33 1.64
C LEU A 10 0.59 6.26 0.84
N GLN A 11 -0.48 5.72 1.41
CA GLN A 11 -1.44 4.91 0.67
C GLN A 11 -2.72 5.73 0.41
N ALA A 12 -3.26 5.67 -0.81
CA ALA A 12 -4.57 6.26 -1.11
C ALA A 12 -5.30 5.55 -2.26
N ASN A 13 -6.59 5.29 -2.06
CA ASN A 13 -7.53 5.11 -3.17
C ASN A 13 -8.00 6.50 -3.64
N LEU A 14 -7.78 6.85 -4.90
CA LEU A 14 -8.12 8.15 -5.46
C LEU A 14 -9.53 8.22 -6.06
N HIS A 15 -10.25 7.10 -6.17
CA HIS A 15 -11.58 7.01 -6.78
C HIS A 15 -11.68 7.74 -8.12
N HIS A 16 -10.64 7.61 -8.95
CA HIS A 16 -10.48 8.27 -10.24
C HIS A 16 -10.58 9.81 -10.21
N SER A 17 -10.46 10.41 -9.02
CA SER A 17 -10.72 11.83 -8.78
C SER A 17 -9.54 12.70 -9.20
N ILE A 18 -9.84 13.69 -10.04
CA ILE A 18 -8.89 14.75 -10.43
C ILE A 18 -8.42 15.53 -9.20
N THR A 19 -9.36 15.87 -8.30
CA THR A 19 -9.07 16.66 -7.09
C THR A 19 -8.22 15.89 -6.11
N ALA A 20 -8.52 14.61 -5.86
CA ALA A 20 -7.70 13.76 -4.98
C ALA A 20 -6.28 13.59 -5.56
N THR A 21 -6.19 13.41 -6.88
CA THR A 21 -4.90 13.34 -7.59
C THR A 21 -4.10 14.64 -7.45
N ALA A 22 -4.75 15.80 -7.50
CA ALA A 22 -4.09 17.09 -7.32
C ALA A 22 -3.57 17.30 -5.88
N GLN A 23 -4.32 16.83 -4.86
CA GLN A 23 -3.85 16.87 -3.47
C GLN A 23 -2.67 15.93 -3.24
N LEU A 24 -2.75 14.70 -3.77
CA LEU A 24 -1.62 13.76 -3.73
C LEU A 24 -0.38 14.36 -4.42
N ARG A 25 -0.56 14.97 -5.60
CA ARG A 25 0.52 15.67 -6.30
C ARG A 25 1.18 16.74 -5.43
N ARG A 26 0.39 17.59 -4.77
CA ARG A 26 0.92 18.61 -3.87
C ARG A 26 1.74 17.99 -2.74
N TRP A 27 1.25 16.89 -2.16
CA TRP A 27 2.00 16.16 -1.14
C TRP A 27 3.32 15.61 -1.69
N LEU A 28 3.34 15.03 -2.90
CA LEU A 28 4.57 14.55 -3.55
C LEU A 28 5.58 15.70 -3.80
N GLU A 29 5.11 16.86 -4.24
CA GLU A 29 5.96 18.03 -4.48
C GLU A 29 6.59 18.59 -3.19
N LEU A 30 5.95 18.40 -2.04
CA LEU A 30 6.46 18.81 -0.73
C LEU A 30 7.38 17.78 -0.07
N ASN A 31 7.45 16.55 -0.59
CA ASN A 31 8.20 15.45 0.02
C ASN A 31 9.26 14.92 -0.95
N SER A 32 10.53 15.24 -0.70
CA SER A 32 11.64 14.81 -1.57
C SER A 32 11.96 13.32 -1.51
N THR A 33 11.48 12.62 -0.48
CA THR A 33 11.68 11.18 -0.25
C THR A 33 10.33 10.53 0.04
N ALA A 34 9.56 10.30 -1.02
CA ALA A 34 8.19 9.82 -0.94
C ALA A 34 7.93 8.58 -1.79
N LEU A 35 7.08 7.70 -1.24
CA LEU A 35 6.52 6.53 -1.88
C LEU A 35 4.99 6.58 -1.74
N ALA A 36 4.28 6.73 -2.86
CA ALA A 36 2.82 6.68 -2.87
C ALA A 36 2.32 5.37 -3.49
N LEU A 37 1.46 4.66 -2.75
CA LEU A 37 0.84 3.40 -3.11
C LEU A 37 -0.63 3.67 -3.42
N ILE A 38 -0.97 3.67 -4.72
CA ILE A 38 -2.17 4.32 -5.22
C ILE A 38 -3.13 3.31 -5.82
N GLN A 39 -4.39 3.35 -5.39
CA GLN A 39 -5.50 2.59 -5.96
C GLN A 39 -6.48 3.54 -6.68
N GLU A 40 -7.20 3.04 -7.68
CA GLU A 40 -8.10 3.77 -8.59
C GLU A 40 -7.58 5.16 -9.02
N PRO A 41 -6.40 5.24 -9.66
CA PRO A 41 -5.87 6.52 -10.10
C PRO A 41 -6.79 7.20 -11.14
N TRP A 42 -6.67 8.53 -11.28
CA TRP A 42 -7.31 9.23 -12.39
C TRP A 42 -6.69 8.80 -13.73
N VAL A 43 -7.47 8.12 -14.57
CA VAL A 43 -7.04 7.59 -15.87
C VAL A 43 -7.85 8.23 -17.00
N ARG A 44 -7.16 8.60 -18.09
CA ARG A 44 -7.77 9.05 -19.34
C ARG A 44 -7.08 8.38 -20.52
N GLN A 45 -7.85 7.77 -21.42
CA GLN A 45 -7.33 7.05 -22.60
C GLN A 45 -6.26 6.00 -22.23
N GLY A 46 -6.52 5.22 -21.17
CA GLY A 46 -5.60 4.17 -20.68
C GLY A 46 -4.32 4.69 -20.02
N ARG A 47 -4.20 6.01 -19.77
CA ARG A 47 -3.03 6.62 -19.12
C ARG A 47 -3.39 7.29 -17.81
N ILE A 48 -2.61 7.02 -16.78
CA ILE A 48 -2.69 7.74 -15.51
C ILE A 48 -2.31 9.21 -15.71
N CYS A 49 -3.14 10.11 -15.18
CA CYS A 49 -3.04 11.54 -15.35
C CYS A 49 -2.68 12.25 -14.04
N GLY A 50 -2.25 13.51 -14.13
CA GLY A 50 -2.01 14.38 -12.97
C GLY A 50 -0.71 14.15 -12.19
N LEU A 51 -0.17 12.94 -12.20
CA LEU A 51 1.04 12.56 -11.43
C LEU A 51 2.42 12.79 -12.11
N PRO A 52 2.57 12.82 -13.45
CA PRO A 52 3.87 13.07 -14.07
C PRO A 52 4.47 14.46 -13.73
N ASN A 53 5.80 14.57 -13.85
CA ASN A 53 6.61 15.79 -13.65
C ASN A 53 6.71 16.30 -12.18
N THR A 54 6.63 15.40 -11.21
CA THR A 54 6.69 15.69 -9.76
C THR A 54 7.99 15.20 -9.11
N GLY A 55 9.10 15.16 -9.87
CA GLY A 55 10.41 14.76 -9.32
C GLY A 55 10.56 13.27 -9.00
N GLY A 56 9.79 12.42 -9.68
CA GLY A 56 9.79 10.97 -9.46
C GLY A 56 9.34 10.17 -10.67
N LYS A 57 9.16 8.87 -10.45
CA LYS A 57 8.76 7.88 -11.44
C LYS A 57 7.39 7.31 -11.08
N LEU A 58 6.53 7.28 -12.07
CA LEU A 58 5.28 6.53 -12.00
C LEU A 58 5.51 5.12 -12.53
N ILE A 59 5.22 4.13 -11.70
CA ILE A 59 5.33 2.71 -11.98
C ILE A 59 3.90 2.18 -12.10
N GLN A 60 3.58 1.63 -13.27
CA GLN A 60 2.24 1.19 -13.61
C GLN A 60 2.28 0.00 -14.55
N TYR A 61 1.19 -0.76 -14.58
CA TYR A 61 0.90 -1.72 -15.64
C TYR A 61 0.70 -1.02 -16.98
N THR A 62 1.18 -1.65 -18.07
CA THR A 62 1.17 -1.08 -19.43
C THR A 62 0.48 -1.98 -20.46
N GLY A 63 -0.30 -2.96 -20.01
CA GLY A 63 -1.06 -3.83 -20.90
C GLY A 63 -2.35 -3.17 -21.44
N PRO A 64 -3.25 -3.96 -22.04
CA PRO A 64 -4.41 -3.43 -22.76
C PRO A 64 -5.49 -2.83 -21.85
N GLU A 65 -5.52 -3.21 -20.58
CA GLU A 65 -6.51 -2.76 -19.62
C GLU A 65 -6.08 -1.47 -18.91
N SER A 66 -7.06 -0.65 -18.52
CA SER A 66 -6.78 0.57 -17.78
C SER A 66 -6.30 0.23 -16.35
N PRO A 67 -5.18 0.83 -15.89
CA PRO A 67 -4.64 0.54 -14.57
C PRO A 67 -5.59 1.03 -13.46
N ARG A 68 -5.84 0.16 -12.48
CA ARG A 68 -6.54 0.42 -11.22
C ARG A 68 -5.59 0.52 -10.03
N SER A 69 -4.31 0.23 -10.22
CA SER A 69 -3.26 0.44 -9.23
C SER A 69 -2.00 1.01 -9.87
N CYS A 70 -1.25 1.81 -9.10
CA CYS A 70 0.08 2.27 -9.47
C CYS A 70 0.92 2.62 -8.24
N ILE A 71 2.23 2.78 -8.47
CA ILE A 71 3.16 3.26 -7.45
C ILE A 71 3.83 4.52 -7.99
N PHE A 72 3.90 5.57 -7.18
CA PHE A 72 4.75 6.72 -7.46
C PHE A 72 5.93 6.74 -6.49
N ILE A 73 7.14 6.93 -7.00
CA ILE A 73 8.35 6.97 -6.20
C ILE A 73 9.22 8.17 -6.58
N THR A 74 9.64 8.98 -5.60
CA THR A 74 10.54 10.12 -5.83
C THR A 74 11.94 9.67 -6.25
N ASN A 75 12.65 10.50 -7.03
CA ASN A 75 13.97 10.16 -7.57
C ASN A 75 15.06 9.92 -6.53
N ASN A 76 14.88 10.36 -5.28
CA ASN A 76 15.82 10.12 -4.18
C ASN A 76 15.71 8.72 -3.57
N LEU A 77 14.76 7.90 -4.01
CA LEU A 77 14.63 6.50 -3.64
C LEU A 77 15.03 5.61 -4.82
N LEU A 78 15.70 4.51 -4.52
CA LEU A 78 16.04 3.50 -5.51
C LEU A 78 15.05 2.34 -5.43
N ALA A 79 14.49 1.99 -6.58
CA ALA A 79 13.58 0.85 -6.70
C ALA A 79 13.70 0.17 -8.06
N GLN A 80 13.40 -1.12 -8.08
CA GLN A 80 13.27 -1.93 -9.27
C GLN A 80 11.82 -2.45 -9.38
N PRO A 81 11.13 -2.23 -10.51
CA PRO A 81 9.82 -2.83 -10.75
C PRO A 81 9.90 -4.36 -10.80
N LEU A 82 8.94 -5.03 -10.17
CA LEU A 82 8.74 -6.49 -10.27
C LEU A 82 7.65 -6.78 -11.31
N THR A 83 7.95 -6.49 -12.58
CA THR A 83 6.97 -6.45 -13.68
C THR A 83 6.25 -7.77 -13.95
N GLU A 84 6.85 -8.89 -13.56
CA GLU A 84 6.27 -10.24 -13.69
C GLU A 84 5.01 -10.45 -12.83
N PHE A 85 4.79 -9.61 -11.81
CA PHE A 85 3.58 -9.62 -10.97
C PHE A 85 2.63 -8.46 -11.30
N PHE A 86 2.88 -7.72 -12.38
CA PHE A 86 2.03 -6.57 -12.72
C PHE A 86 0.76 -7.04 -13.39
N SER A 87 -0.35 -6.51 -12.91
CA SER A 87 -1.65 -6.58 -13.56
C SER A 87 -2.28 -5.19 -13.53
N ARG A 88 -3.46 -5.03 -14.12
CA ARG A 88 -4.20 -3.76 -13.97
C ARG A 88 -4.42 -3.39 -12.49
N ASP A 89 -4.41 -4.36 -11.58
CA ASP A 89 -4.73 -4.23 -10.16
C ASP A 89 -3.52 -4.22 -9.23
N ILE A 90 -2.36 -4.66 -9.72
CA ILE A 90 -1.17 -4.86 -8.91
C ILE A 90 0.01 -4.15 -9.56
N CYS A 91 0.70 -3.34 -8.78
CA CYS A 91 2.03 -2.84 -9.09
C CYS A 91 2.93 -3.14 -7.90
N ALA A 92 4.12 -3.66 -8.19
CA ALA A 92 5.08 -4.06 -7.16
C ALA A 92 6.49 -3.54 -7.48
N ILE A 93 7.25 -3.25 -6.45
CA ILE A 93 8.64 -2.83 -6.57
C ILE A 93 9.48 -3.49 -5.49
N THR A 94 10.76 -3.65 -5.76
CA THR A 94 11.77 -3.89 -4.74
C THR A 94 12.45 -2.56 -4.43
N LEU A 95 12.31 -2.07 -3.20
CA LEU A 95 13.11 -0.95 -2.68
C LEU A 95 14.55 -1.42 -2.44
N LEU A 96 15.50 -0.59 -2.85
CA LEU A 96 16.93 -0.87 -2.74
C LEU A 96 17.59 0.03 -1.69
N ASP A 97 18.67 -0.46 -1.10
CA ASP A 97 19.58 0.40 -0.34
C ASP A 97 20.26 1.39 -1.28
N THR A 98 20.26 2.68 -0.93
CA THR A 98 20.88 3.74 -1.74
C THR A 98 22.41 3.67 -1.78
N THR A 99 23.03 2.98 -0.82
CA THR A 99 24.48 2.81 -0.71
C THR A 99 24.93 1.47 -1.29
N THR A 100 24.29 0.37 -0.90
CA THR A 100 24.72 -0.98 -1.28
C THR A 100 24.04 -1.51 -2.53
N HIS A 101 22.98 -0.84 -3.01
CA HIS A 101 22.11 -1.28 -4.11
C HIS A 101 21.47 -2.66 -3.90
N GLN A 102 21.52 -3.21 -2.68
CA GLN A 102 20.92 -4.50 -2.36
C GLN A 102 19.41 -4.37 -2.12
N PRO A 103 18.61 -5.40 -2.44
CA PRO A 103 17.21 -5.48 -2.07
C PRO A 103 17.00 -5.29 -0.57
N LYS A 104 16.06 -4.41 -0.21
CA LYS A 104 15.63 -4.20 1.18
C LYS A 104 14.28 -4.81 1.46
N MET A 105 13.30 -4.49 0.63
CA MET A 105 11.90 -4.83 0.86
C MET A 105 11.13 -4.77 -0.47
N ALA A 106 10.22 -5.72 -0.68
CA ALA A 106 9.19 -5.62 -1.70
C ALA A 106 8.03 -4.77 -1.20
N VAL A 107 7.50 -3.91 -2.05
CA VAL A 107 6.33 -3.08 -1.78
C VAL A 107 5.34 -3.21 -2.92
N ALA A 108 4.07 -3.45 -2.60
CA ALA A 108 3.00 -3.58 -3.56
C ALA A 108 1.86 -2.61 -3.28
N SER A 109 1.33 -2.00 -4.33
CA SER A 109 0.03 -1.33 -4.34
C SER A 109 -0.97 -2.26 -5.01
N VAL A 110 -2.06 -2.60 -4.31
CA VAL A 110 -3.02 -3.60 -4.74
C VAL A 110 -4.45 -3.05 -4.66
N TYR A 111 -5.21 -3.24 -5.71
CA TYR A 111 -6.66 -3.03 -5.70
C TYR A 111 -7.36 -4.38 -5.84
N MET A 112 -8.18 -4.78 -4.86
CA MET A 112 -8.96 -6.02 -4.95
C MET A 112 -10.43 -5.68 -5.21
N PRO A 113 -10.88 -5.80 -6.47
CA PRO A 113 -12.26 -5.50 -6.81
C PRO A 113 -13.22 -6.49 -6.13
N ASP A 114 -14.47 -6.07 -5.93
CA ASP A 114 -15.48 -6.88 -5.24
C ASP A 114 -15.82 -8.18 -5.98
N GLU A 115 -15.67 -8.17 -7.30
CA GLU A 115 -16.01 -9.28 -8.19
C GLU A 115 -15.04 -10.47 -8.11
N ASP A 116 -13.81 -10.23 -7.65
CA ASP A 116 -12.75 -11.25 -7.62
C ASP A 116 -12.53 -11.81 -6.21
N SER A 117 -12.28 -13.11 -6.09
CA SER A 117 -11.97 -13.74 -4.80
C SER A 117 -10.61 -13.27 -4.25
N PRO A 118 -10.53 -12.83 -2.98
CA PRO A 118 -9.27 -12.41 -2.39
C PRO A 118 -8.50 -13.58 -1.72
N PRO A 119 -7.16 -13.59 -1.73
CA PRO A 119 -6.30 -12.70 -2.52
C PRO A 119 -6.29 -13.10 -4.02
N PRO A 120 -6.06 -12.15 -4.93
CA PRO A 120 -5.88 -12.48 -6.35
C PRO A 120 -4.63 -13.35 -6.57
N GLU A 121 -4.66 -14.19 -7.61
CA GLU A 121 -3.60 -15.16 -7.91
C GLU A 121 -2.22 -14.49 -8.06
N ASP A 122 -2.16 -13.33 -8.71
CA ASP A 122 -0.92 -12.57 -8.91
C ASP A 122 -0.35 -12.04 -7.58
N LEU A 123 -1.20 -11.72 -6.60
CA LEU A 123 -0.73 -11.37 -5.25
C LEU A 123 -0.17 -12.61 -4.55
N ALA A 124 -0.83 -13.76 -4.66
CA ALA A 124 -0.33 -15.00 -4.08
C ALA A 124 1.05 -15.38 -4.67
N LYS A 125 1.24 -15.24 -5.98
CA LYS A 125 2.54 -15.42 -6.65
C LYS A 125 3.60 -14.47 -6.11
N LEU A 126 3.26 -13.18 -5.93
CA LEU A 126 4.17 -12.19 -5.37
C LEU A 126 4.57 -12.54 -3.93
N VAL A 127 3.62 -12.97 -3.10
CA VAL A 127 3.88 -13.43 -1.73
C VAL A 127 4.86 -14.60 -1.74
N SER A 128 4.57 -15.65 -2.51
CA SER A 128 5.45 -16.82 -2.61
C SER A 128 6.84 -16.47 -3.15
N HIS A 129 6.94 -15.52 -4.08
CA HIS A 129 8.24 -15.01 -4.53
C HIS A 129 9.03 -14.36 -3.39
N CYS A 130 8.38 -13.50 -2.59
CA CYS A 130 9.02 -12.82 -1.47
C CYS A 130 9.45 -13.81 -0.38
N GLU A 131 8.64 -14.83 -0.08
CA GLU A 131 8.99 -15.91 0.85
C GLU A 131 10.23 -16.69 0.37
N ASN A 132 10.23 -17.13 -0.89
CA ASN A 132 11.34 -17.90 -1.47
C ASN A 132 12.65 -17.09 -1.53
N THR A 133 12.54 -15.78 -1.75
CA THR A 133 13.69 -14.86 -1.80
C THR A 133 14.06 -14.28 -0.43
N LYS A 134 13.30 -14.60 0.63
CA LYS A 134 13.45 -14.05 1.99
C LYS A 134 13.40 -12.52 2.03
N LEU A 135 12.61 -11.93 1.15
CA LEU A 135 12.42 -10.49 1.05
C LEU A 135 11.20 -10.09 1.90
N GLU A 136 11.36 -9.12 2.80
CA GLU A 136 10.21 -8.55 3.50
C GLU A 136 9.23 -7.94 2.51
N LEU A 137 7.93 -8.12 2.73
CA LEU A 137 6.88 -7.63 1.83
C LEU A 137 5.92 -6.69 2.57
N LEU A 138 5.73 -5.50 2.00
CA LEU A 138 4.68 -4.55 2.35
C LEU A 138 3.60 -4.54 1.27
N VAL A 139 2.37 -4.90 1.62
CA VAL A 139 1.23 -4.81 0.70
C VAL A 139 0.34 -3.69 1.19
N ALA A 140 0.10 -2.68 0.36
CA ALA A 140 -0.90 -1.65 0.60
C ALA A 140 -2.09 -1.89 -0.32
N THR A 141 -3.26 -2.10 0.26
CA THR A 141 -4.43 -2.53 -0.50
C THR A 141 -5.69 -1.77 -0.14
N ASP A 142 -6.49 -1.49 -1.15
CA ASP A 142 -7.94 -1.45 -0.98
C ASP A 142 -8.48 -2.84 -1.32
N CYS A 143 -8.91 -3.57 -0.31
CA CYS A 143 -9.33 -4.95 -0.48
C CYS A 143 -10.85 -5.15 -0.61
N ASN A 144 -11.63 -4.08 -0.39
CA ASN A 144 -13.08 -4.13 -0.17
C ASN A 144 -13.49 -5.18 0.89
N GLY A 145 -12.57 -5.52 1.80
CA GLY A 145 -12.76 -6.46 2.90
C GLY A 145 -13.01 -5.70 4.20
N TYR A 146 -13.98 -6.16 4.98
CA TYR A 146 -14.21 -5.67 6.33
C TYR A 146 -13.67 -6.68 7.32
N HIS A 147 -12.86 -6.24 8.28
CA HIS A 147 -12.42 -7.06 9.39
C HIS A 147 -11.99 -6.21 10.60
N PRO A 148 -12.23 -6.67 11.84
CA PRO A 148 -11.74 -6.00 13.04
C PRO A 148 -10.23 -5.78 13.11
N LEU A 149 -9.44 -6.60 12.41
CA LEU A 149 -7.97 -6.48 12.37
C LEU A 149 -7.49 -5.16 11.73
N TRP A 150 -8.31 -4.54 10.88
CA TRP A 150 -8.05 -3.21 10.31
C TRP A 150 -9.12 -2.20 10.71
N GLY A 151 -9.68 -2.34 11.92
CA GLY A 151 -10.48 -1.30 12.58
C GLY A 151 -11.97 -1.27 12.24
N MET A 152 -12.50 -2.30 11.56
CA MET A 152 -13.94 -2.40 11.29
C MET A 152 -14.71 -3.01 12.46
N GLN A 153 -15.99 -2.65 12.61
CA GLN A 153 -16.83 -3.22 13.67
C GLN A 153 -17.15 -4.70 13.45
N PHE A 154 -17.27 -5.12 12.19
CA PHE A 154 -17.66 -6.46 11.78
C PHE A 154 -16.82 -6.93 10.60
N SER A 155 -16.79 -8.25 10.40
CA SER A 155 -16.15 -8.86 9.24
C SER A 155 -17.14 -9.31 8.19
N ASN A 156 -16.79 -9.06 6.91
CA ASN A 156 -17.44 -9.71 5.77
C ASN A 156 -16.62 -10.95 5.35
N GLU A 157 -17.16 -11.70 4.40
CA GLU A 157 -16.52 -12.93 3.90
C GLU A 157 -15.12 -12.66 3.33
N ARG A 158 -14.98 -11.63 2.48
CA ARG A 158 -13.70 -11.20 1.91
C ARG A 158 -12.64 -10.92 2.99
N GLY A 159 -13.02 -10.19 4.03
CA GLY A 159 -12.12 -9.88 5.13
C GLY A 159 -11.70 -11.11 5.92
N ARG A 160 -12.59 -12.09 6.11
CA ARG A 160 -12.25 -13.37 6.75
C ARG A 160 -11.27 -14.18 5.90
N GLN A 161 -11.54 -14.32 4.61
CA GLN A 161 -10.67 -15.04 3.66
C GLN A 161 -9.26 -14.45 3.62
N LEU A 162 -9.16 -13.11 3.57
CA LEU A 162 -7.87 -12.43 3.63
C LEU A 162 -7.16 -12.73 4.94
N VAL A 163 -7.83 -12.61 6.08
CA VAL A 163 -7.19 -12.87 7.39
C VAL A 163 -6.73 -14.31 7.52
N GLU A 164 -7.52 -15.27 7.06
CA GLU A 164 -7.12 -16.68 7.00
C GLU A 164 -5.86 -16.85 6.15
N TYR A 165 -5.83 -16.26 4.95
CA TYR A 165 -4.64 -16.24 4.10
C TYR A 165 -3.42 -15.60 4.80
N LEU A 166 -3.59 -14.44 5.46
CA LEU A 166 -2.50 -13.76 6.17
C LEU A 166 -1.92 -14.64 7.29
N LEU A 167 -2.77 -15.37 8.02
CA LEU A 167 -2.34 -16.22 9.13
C LEU A 167 -1.62 -17.49 8.66
N LEU A 168 -1.98 -18.01 7.48
CA LEU A 168 -1.40 -19.23 6.91
C LEU A 168 -0.14 -18.98 6.08
N SER A 169 -0.01 -17.81 5.46
CA SER A 169 0.98 -17.54 4.41
C SER A 169 1.98 -16.43 4.76
N LEU A 170 1.99 -15.85 5.97
CA LEU A 170 2.83 -14.69 6.24
C LEU A 170 3.64 -14.79 7.55
N GLU A 171 4.62 -15.67 7.59
CA GLU A 171 5.78 -15.44 8.47
C GLU A 171 6.67 -14.32 7.88
N GLY A 172 6.19 -13.07 7.88
CA GLY A 172 7.03 -11.89 7.58
C GLY A 172 6.43 -10.77 6.73
N ALA A 173 5.24 -10.92 6.13
CA ALA A 173 4.63 -9.84 5.37
C ALA A 173 3.72 -8.94 6.22
N LYS A 174 3.70 -7.65 5.89
CA LYS A 174 2.88 -6.62 6.56
C LYS A 174 1.81 -6.13 5.59
N LEU A 175 0.54 -6.25 5.97
CA LEU A 175 -0.59 -5.69 5.22
C LEU A 175 -0.96 -4.32 5.79
N LEU A 176 -0.94 -3.30 4.94
CA LEU A 176 -1.64 -2.03 5.14
C LEU A 176 -2.93 -2.11 4.33
N SER A 177 -4.07 -2.02 5.01
CA SER A 177 -5.37 -1.94 4.36
C SER A 177 -6.06 -0.66 4.78
N THR A 178 -6.58 0.09 3.82
CA THR A 178 -7.49 1.20 4.09
C THR A 178 -8.91 0.66 4.12
N SER A 179 -9.69 1.06 5.12
CA SER A 179 -11.13 0.82 5.05
C SER A 179 -11.78 1.70 3.96
N PRO A 180 -12.83 1.24 3.29
CA PRO A 180 -13.54 2.01 2.26
C PRO A 180 -14.12 3.35 2.78
N TRP A 181 -14.25 3.52 4.10
CA TRP A 181 -14.99 4.63 4.73
C TRP A 181 -14.15 5.52 5.65
N GLN A 182 -12.86 5.23 5.86
CA GLN A 182 -11.95 6.08 6.61
C GLN A 182 -10.64 6.32 5.84
N GLN A 183 -10.70 7.26 4.90
CA GLN A 183 -9.51 7.95 4.41
C GLN A 183 -9.06 8.98 5.44
N LYS A 184 -8.50 8.53 6.56
CA LYS A 184 -7.62 9.40 7.37
C LYS A 184 -6.20 9.13 6.91
N GLU A 185 -5.48 10.19 6.59
CA GLU A 185 -4.06 10.19 6.24
C GLU A 185 -3.30 9.08 7.00
N CYS A 186 -3.02 7.96 6.34
CA CYS A 186 -2.09 6.99 6.87
C CYS A 186 -0.68 7.54 6.65
N GLN A 187 -0.28 8.48 7.52
CA GLN A 187 1.14 8.73 7.77
C GLN A 187 1.68 7.52 8.54
N THR A 188 1.93 6.41 7.83
CA THR A 188 2.69 5.30 8.43
C THR A 188 4.16 5.67 8.34
N ILE A 189 4.61 6.51 9.27
CA ILE A 189 6.02 6.65 9.59
C ILE A 189 6.43 5.31 10.18
N TYR A 190 7.32 4.58 9.49
CA TYR A 190 8.05 3.48 10.12
C TYR A 190 9.31 4.07 10.75
N PRO A 191 9.34 4.42 12.06
CA PRO A 191 10.59 4.39 12.77
C PRO A 191 10.98 2.91 12.86
N THR A 192 12.18 2.61 12.40
CA THR A 192 12.86 1.32 12.58
C THR A 192 12.64 0.74 13.97
N GLY A 193 12.09 -0.48 14.03
CA GLY A 193 12.15 -1.36 15.20
C GLY A 193 10.79 -1.70 15.83
N MET A 194 10.44 -2.99 15.75
CA MET A 194 9.70 -3.82 16.73
C MET A 194 9.30 -5.09 15.96
N CYS A 195 9.90 -6.28 16.11
CA CYS A 195 10.38 -6.97 17.31
C CYS A 195 9.40 -6.87 18.48
N ARG A 196 8.76 -8.00 18.80
CA ARG A 196 7.88 -8.28 19.95
C ARG A 196 8.03 -7.29 21.12
N GLY A 197 6.91 -6.72 21.54
CA GLY A 197 6.79 -6.08 22.85
C GLY A 197 5.37 -5.60 23.10
N LYS A 198 4.66 -6.25 24.02
CA LYS A 198 3.49 -5.66 24.69
C LYS A 198 3.92 -4.35 25.34
N LEU A 199 3.17 -3.27 25.19
CA LEU A 199 3.15 -2.13 26.11
C LEU A 199 1.79 -1.40 26.01
N PRO A 200 1.39 -0.62 27.02
CA PRO A 200 0.18 -0.87 27.80
C PRO A 200 -0.98 0.05 27.45
N ALA A 201 -2.19 -0.38 27.84
CA ALA A 201 -3.36 0.49 27.88
C ALA A 201 -3.09 1.67 28.83
N GLN A 202 -3.22 2.90 28.32
CA GLN A 202 -3.53 4.06 29.13
C GLN A 202 -4.93 4.55 28.80
N THR A 203 -5.79 4.38 29.79
CA THR A 203 -7.11 4.99 29.97
C THR A 203 -7.01 6.51 30.00
N THR A 204 -7.96 7.20 29.38
CA THR A 204 -8.64 8.37 29.95
C THR A 204 -9.99 8.59 29.23
N ASP A 205 -11.05 8.22 29.94
CA ASP A 205 -12.33 8.90 30.18
C ASP A 205 -13.00 9.78 29.12
N GLY A 206 -14.32 9.58 28.98
CA GLY A 206 -15.27 10.67 28.77
C GLY A 206 -16.35 10.47 27.71
N TYR A 207 -17.27 9.53 27.91
CA TYR A 207 -18.60 9.60 27.27
C TYR A 207 -19.45 10.66 27.98
N PRO A 208 -20.18 11.53 27.26
CA PRO A 208 -21.48 11.98 27.71
C PRO A 208 -22.56 11.20 26.96
N SER A 209 -23.30 10.43 27.74
CA SER A 209 -24.62 9.92 27.42
C SER A 209 -25.63 11.08 27.31
N THR A 210 -26.58 10.96 26.38
CA THR A 210 -27.99 11.41 26.45
C THR A 210 -28.62 11.03 25.10
N LEU A 211 -29.36 9.93 24.99
CA LEU A 211 -30.79 9.82 25.32
C LEU A 211 -31.58 11.10 25.00
N ARG A 212 -32.15 11.16 23.80
CA ARG A 212 -33.60 11.27 23.55
C ARG A 212 -33.93 10.67 22.19
#